data_AF-B2JXE5-F1
#
_entry.id   AF-B2JXE5-F1
#
_cell.length_a   1.000
_cell.length_b   1.000
_cell.length_c   1.000
_cell.angle_alpha   90.00
_cell.angle_beta   90.00
_cell.angle_gamma   90.00
#
_symmetry.space_group_name_H-M   'P 1'
#
loop_
_entity.id
_entity.type
_entity.pdbx_description
1 polymer ?
#
loop_
_entity_poly.entity_id
_entity_poly.type
_entity_poly.pdbx_seq_one_letter_code
_entity_poly.pdbx_strand_id
1 'polypeptide(L)'
;MFNFLVTSTKGAWDRLGYEYDRGRFLEYTSDEIAASFRELKELQIKALTELPCLFAYEGTDESMRVGKLKRVKLRNDGRLLFVEPELDARIPPIPFEQIKPLQAALDIRDWELNRTHWAIKDEDLFQVLNGTGMVPNVPASPKIDKTDLPPVSAPEFQANSVGTFIENVLGLDHGGREVFYRGHSNRTKYRLEPSIFRKDERGNFINQDAEDRMYRELLVSNSADFHGDIYTLDRLVRMQHYSLPTRLLDITSNPLIALYFACKSNLDHDGEVVVFAMDRTQIKYFDSDTASCIANLTRLPQNSKDDIDYSSNDVRKFNRQKAIKQLLHFIKEEKPFFEGRIDPRHLRSVVCVKGKHTNNRIAFQSGAFLLFGHDATLDESGTPEIAVQRIAVVNKRSVIKQLDELNINESTVFPYIENSAKYIAQKFTFKEA
;
A
#
# COMPACT_ATOMS: atom_id res chain seq x y z
N MET A 1 19.42 1.42 14.36
CA MET A 1 18.16 0.88 13.83
C MET A 1 17.85 -0.44 14.52
N PHE A 2 16.56 -0.77 14.66
CA PHE A 2 16.11 -2.07 15.16
C PHE A 2 14.74 -2.49 14.57
N ASN A 3 14.46 -3.79 14.57
CA ASN A 3 13.15 -4.36 14.24
C ASN A 3 12.22 -4.31 15.47
N PHE A 4 11.03 -3.76 15.32
CA PHE A 4 9.98 -3.79 16.33
C PHE A 4 8.83 -4.67 15.86
N LEU A 5 8.62 -5.81 16.52
CA LEU A 5 7.60 -6.79 16.14
C LEU A 5 6.55 -6.90 17.24
N VAL A 6 5.29 -6.65 16.90
CA VAL A 6 4.13 -6.75 17.81
C VAL A 6 3.18 -7.84 17.33
N THR A 7 2.62 -8.62 18.24
CA THR A 7 1.64 -9.67 17.92
C THR A 7 0.54 -9.80 19.00
N SER A 8 -0.70 -10.02 18.59
CA SER A 8 -1.80 -10.42 19.48
C SER A 8 -1.66 -11.83 20.03
N THR A 9 -0.83 -12.68 19.43
CA THR A 9 -0.72 -14.09 19.79
C THR A 9 0.21 -14.29 20.97
N LYS A 10 -0.35 -14.50 22.16
CA LYS A 10 0.44 -14.82 23.36
C LYS A 10 1.32 -16.05 23.16
N GLY A 11 2.57 -15.96 23.60
CA GLY A 11 3.58 -17.01 23.46
C GLY A 11 4.05 -17.25 22.01
N ALA A 12 3.80 -16.32 21.09
CA ALA A 12 4.29 -16.41 19.72
C ALA A 12 5.83 -16.50 19.64
N TRP A 13 6.53 -15.76 20.52
CA TRP A 13 7.99 -15.65 20.50
C TRP A 13 8.71 -16.87 21.09
N ASP A 14 7.98 -17.76 21.77
CA ASP A 14 8.51 -19.03 22.29
C ASP A 14 8.37 -20.16 21.26
N ARG A 15 7.74 -19.89 20.10
CA ARG A 15 7.61 -20.84 18.98
C ARG A 15 8.78 -20.73 18.02
N LEU A 16 8.97 -21.77 17.22
CA LEU A 16 10.00 -21.83 16.16
C LEU A 16 9.78 -20.79 15.04
N GLY A 17 8.63 -20.14 14.98
CA GLY A 17 8.41 -19.06 14.05
C GLY A 17 6.99 -18.50 14.09
N TYR A 18 6.85 -17.36 13.45
CA TYR A 18 5.62 -16.59 13.40
C TYR A 18 5.39 -16.06 11.97
N GLU A 19 4.13 -15.91 11.57
CA GLU A 19 3.76 -15.42 10.24
C GLU A 19 3.08 -14.05 10.35
N TYR A 20 3.63 -13.08 9.63
CA TYR A 20 3.04 -11.77 9.42
C TYR A 20 2.40 -11.70 8.04
N ASP A 21 1.24 -11.06 7.95
CA ASP A 21 0.74 -10.61 6.66
C ASP A 21 1.61 -9.51 6.09
N ARG A 22 1.81 -9.52 4.78
CA ARG A 22 2.67 -8.55 4.07
C ARG A 22 2.27 -7.10 4.35
N GLY A 23 0.97 -6.81 4.50
CA GLY A 23 0.48 -5.47 4.84
C GLY A 23 0.86 -4.96 6.23
N ARG A 24 1.32 -5.85 7.13
CA ARG A 24 1.78 -5.54 8.49
C ARG A 24 3.25 -5.15 8.55
N PHE A 25 3.98 -5.40 7.47
CA PHE A 25 5.40 -5.11 7.38
C PHE A 25 5.65 -3.66 6.99
N LEU A 26 6.63 -3.03 7.65
CA LEU A 26 6.95 -1.60 7.57
C LEU A 26 5.79 -0.69 8.00
N GLU A 27 4.85 -1.21 8.80
CA GLU A 27 3.90 -0.36 9.53
C GLU A 27 4.70 0.53 10.50
N TYR A 28 4.31 1.79 10.66
CA TYR A 28 5.02 2.75 11.53
C TYR A 28 6.53 2.91 11.27
N THR A 29 6.98 2.59 10.05
CA THR A 29 8.36 2.80 9.58
C THR A 29 8.41 4.04 8.70
N SER A 30 9.46 4.85 8.85
CA SER A 30 9.65 6.06 8.04
C SER A 30 9.80 5.74 6.55
N ASP A 31 9.39 6.67 5.68
CA ASP A 31 9.40 6.48 4.22
C ASP A 31 10.79 6.17 3.65
N GLU A 32 11.82 6.79 4.23
CA GLU A 32 13.22 6.63 3.83
C GLU A 32 13.71 5.20 4.08
N ILE A 33 13.48 4.66 5.28
CA ILE A 33 13.89 3.30 5.65
C ILE A 33 13.03 2.30 4.89
N ALA A 34 11.72 2.55 4.81
CA ALA A 34 10.80 1.66 4.12
C ALA A 34 11.20 1.47 2.65
N ALA A 35 11.71 2.50 1.97
CA ALA A 35 12.17 2.43 0.58
C ALA A 35 13.23 1.34 0.35
N SER A 36 14.18 1.18 1.28
CA SER A 36 15.27 0.20 1.16
C SER A 36 14.80 -1.25 1.32
N PHE A 37 13.72 -1.49 2.07
CA PHE A 37 13.21 -2.84 2.38
C PHE A 37 11.96 -3.24 1.59
N ARG A 38 11.46 -2.42 0.65
CA ARG A 38 10.21 -2.73 -0.07
C ARG A 38 10.28 -4.02 -0.86
N GLU A 39 11.34 -4.25 -1.63
CA GLU A 39 11.42 -5.39 -2.55
C GLU A 39 11.80 -6.71 -1.87
N LEU A 40 12.33 -6.67 -0.65
CA LEU A 40 12.75 -7.86 0.12
C LEU A 40 13.58 -8.88 -0.69
N LYS A 41 14.53 -8.41 -1.51
CA LYS A 41 15.52 -9.28 -2.17
C LYS A 41 16.55 -9.78 -1.13
N GLU A 42 17.47 -10.64 -1.57
CA GLU A 42 18.42 -11.33 -0.69
C GLU A 42 19.24 -10.39 0.20
N LEU A 43 19.73 -9.27 -0.36
CA LEU A 43 20.47 -8.26 0.40
C LEU A 43 19.62 -7.59 1.49
N GLN A 44 18.37 -7.26 1.17
CA GLN A 44 17.42 -6.66 2.12
C GLN A 44 17.06 -7.64 3.23
N ILE A 45 16.77 -8.90 2.89
CA ILE A 45 16.47 -9.94 3.87
C ILE A 45 17.67 -10.15 4.82
N LYS A 46 18.89 -10.17 4.28
CA LYS A 46 20.11 -10.29 5.08
C LYS A 46 20.24 -9.11 6.06
N ALA A 47 20.06 -7.89 5.58
CA ALA A 47 20.09 -6.70 6.44
C ALA A 47 19.04 -6.75 7.56
N LEU A 48 17.82 -7.25 7.29
CA LEU A 48 16.78 -7.43 8.33
C LEU A 48 17.21 -8.41 9.43
N THR A 49 17.94 -9.47 9.09
CA THR A 49 18.43 -10.47 10.06
C THR A 49 19.60 -9.98 10.91
N GLU A 50 20.35 -8.99 10.42
CA GLU A 50 21.49 -8.41 11.14
C GLU A 50 21.03 -7.40 12.23
N LEU A 51 19.89 -6.74 12.00
CA LEU A 51 19.29 -5.77 12.92
C LEU A 51 18.86 -6.41 14.25
N PRO A 52 19.08 -5.72 15.39
CA PRO A 52 18.51 -6.13 16.66
C PRO A 52 16.99 -6.06 16.62
N CYS A 53 16.32 -6.83 17.48
CA CYS A 53 14.87 -6.96 17.47
C CYS A 53 14.30 -6.82 18.89
N LEU A 54 13.25 -5.99 19.01
CA LEU A 54 12.39 -5.90 20.17
C LEU A 54 11.07 -6.59 19.83
N PHE A 55 10.82 -7.71 20.51
CA PHE A 55 9.62 -8.51 20.37
C PHE A 55 8.63 -8.14 21.46
N ALA A 56 7.42 -7.76 21.07
CA ALA A 56 6.35 -7.30 21.93
C ALA A 56 5.04 -8.03 21.62
N TYR A 57 4.06 -7.83 22.49
CA TYR A 57 2.71 -8.32 22.31
C TYR A 57 1.74 -7.14 22.25
N GLU A 58 0.55 -7.36 21.69
CA GLU A 58 -0.49 -6.34 21.78
C GLU A 58 -0.92 -6.13 23.25
N GLY A 59 -1.14 -4.87 23.60
CA GLY A 59 -1.40 -4.43 24.97
C GLY A 59 -0.13 -4.29 25.83
N THR A 60 -0.32 -4.23 27.15
CA THR A 60 0.73 -3.89 28.12
C THR A 60 0.98 -4.99 29.15
N ASP A 61 0.25 -6.11 29.06
CA ASP A 61 0.25 -7.15 30.09
C ASP A 61 1.46 -8.09 29.99
N GLU A 62 1.98 -8.29 28.78
CA GLU A 62 3.07 -9.22 28.52
C GLU A 62 4.42 -8.50 28.47
N SER A 63 5.47 -9.18 28.93
CA SER A 63 6.83 -8.63 28.88
C SER A 63 7.40 -8.69 27.46
N MET A 64 8.15 -7.65 27.09
CA MET A 64 8.90 -7.59 25.84
C MET A 64 10.19 -8.39 25.93
N ARG A 65 10.70 -8.83 24.78
CA ARG A 65 11.93 -9.65 24.66
C ARG A 65 12.88 -9.02 23.64
N VAL A 66 14.17 -9.15 23.87
CA VAL A 66 15.20 -8.65 22.95
C VAL A 66 15.91 -9.83 22.27
N GLY A 67 16.27 -9.67 21.01
CA GLY A 67 16.96 -10.70 20.24
C GLY A 67 17.29 -10.25 18.82
N LYS A 68 17.27 -11.19 17.88
CA LYS A 68 17.43 -10.97 16.44
C LYS A 68 16.48 -11.86 15.64
N LEU A 69 16.39 -11.60 14.34
CA LEU A 69 15.71 -12.50 13.41
C LEU A 69 16.75 -13.48 12.84
N LYS A 70 16.62 -14.77 13.16
CA LYS A 70 17.49 -15.81 12.61
C LYS A 70 17.20 -16.06 11.14
N ARG A 71 15.93 -15.93 10.75
CA ARG A 71 15.48 -16.19 9.38
C ARG A 71 14.24 -15.40 9.05
N VAL A 72 14.21 -14.85 7.84
CA VAL A 72 13.02 -14.27 7.22
C VAL A 72 12.78 -14.97 5.90
N LYS A 73 11.54 -15.36 5.62
CA LYS A 73 11.12 -15.94 4.35
C LYS A 73 9.80 -15.39 3.86
N LEU A 74 9.73 -15.12 2.56
CA LEU A 74 8.48 -14.95 1.86
C LEU A 74 7.80 -16.33 1.69
N ARG A 75 6.51 -16.40 2.03
CA ARG A 75 5.63 -17.56 1.84
C ARG A 75 4.36 -17.13 1.12
N ASN A 76 3.65 -18.11 0.56
CA ASN A 76 2.36 -17.90 -0.11
C ASN A 76 2.46 -16.78 -1.17
N ASP A 77 3.46 -16.92 -2.06
CA ASP A 77 3.76 -15.98 -3.14
C ASP A 77 3.95 -14.53 -2.67
N GLY A 78 4.59 -14.36 -1.51
CA GLY A 78 4.93 -13.06 -0.93
C GLY A 78 3.84 -12.43 -0.05
N ARG A 79 2.67 -13.07 0.08
CA ARG A 79 1.58 -12.59 0.96
C ARG A 79 1.91 -12.71 2.45
N LEU A 80 2.74 -13.69 2.82
CA LEU A 80 3.12 -13.93 4.20
C LEU A 80 4.64 -13.81 4.39
N LEU A 81 5.03 -13.20 5.49
CA LEU A 81 6.40 -13.13 5.98
C LEU A 81 6.54 -14.07 7.16
N PHE A 82 7.26 -15.17 6.97
CA PHE A 82 7.63 -16.06 8.05
C PHE A 82 8.94 -15.59 8.69
N VAL A 83 8.90 -15.40 10.01
CA VAL A 83 10.05 -15.00 10.81
C VAL A 83 10.39 -16.08 11.84
N GLU A 84 11.68 -16.35 12.01
CA GLU A 84 12.22 -17.21 13.08
C GLU A 84 12.93 -16.32 14.10
N PRO A 85 12.34 -16.10 15.29
CA PRO A 85 12.94 -15.28 16.32
C PRO A 85 14.11 -16.01 16.99
N GLU A 86 15.17 -15.29 17.31
CA GLU A 86 16.29 -15.74 18.13
C GLU A 86 16.45 -14.78 19.31
N LEU A 87 15.93 -15.19 20.46
CA LEU A 87 15.93 -14.38 21.67
C LEU A 87 17.31 -14.40 22.34
N ASP A 88 17.75 -13.24 22.84
CA ASP A 88 19.00 -13.17 23.60
C ASP A 88 18.75 -13.63 25.05
N ALA A 89 19.20 -14.84 25.36
CA ALA A 89 19.03 -15.44 26.68
C ALA A 89 19.71 -14.68 27.83
N ARG A 90 20.63 -13.74 27.52
CA ARG A 90 21.31 -12.91 28.52
C ARG A 90 20.44 -11.74 28.98
N ILE A 91 19.39 -11.40 28.23
CA ILE A 91 18.50 -10.29 28.52
C ILE A 91 17.19 -10.85 29.07
N PRO A 92 16.85 -10.58 30.34
CA PRO A 92 15.59 -11.05 30.90
C PRO A 92 14.40 -10.38 30.21
N PRO A 93 13.20 -10.99 30.26
CA PRO A 93 11.98 -10.32 29.80
C PRO A 93 11.80 -8.95 30.46
N ILE A 94 11.47 -7.94 29.66
CA ILE A 94 11.35 -6.54 30.10
C ILE A 94 9.86 -6.20 30.24
N PRO A 95 9.35 -5.98 31.47
CA PRO A 95 7.96 -5.57 31.67
C PRO A 95 7.65 -4.24 30.98
N PHE A 96 6.40 -4.05 30.54
CA PHE A 96 6.01 -2.81 29.85
C PHE A 96 6.27 -1.54 30.67
N GLU A 97 6.05 -1.58 31.99
CA GLU A 97 6.33 -0.44 32.88
C GLU A 97 7.78 0.06 32.83
N GLN A 98 8.72 -0.82 32.45
CA GLN A 98 10.12 -0.46 32.25
C GLN A 98 10.38 0.16 30.86
N ILE A 99 9.63 -0.25 29.84
CA ILE A 99 9.73 0.30 28.47
C ILE A 99 8.96 1.62 28.32
N LYS A 100 7.87 1.79 29.06
CA LYS A 100 7.00 2.98 29.04
C LYS A 100 7.76 4.33 29.09
N PRO A 101 8.72 4.56 30.00
CA PRO A 101 9.49 5.82 30.01
C PRO A 101 10.45 5.96 28.81
N LEU A 102 10.76 4.87 28.11
CA LEU A 102 11.68 4.81 26.97
C LEU A 102 10.97 4.86 25.61
N GLN A 103 9.65 4.76 25.57
CA GLN A 103 8.84 4.73 24.35
C GLN A 103 9.20 5.86 23.38
N ALA A 104 9.30 7.09 23.88
CA ALA A 104 9.67 8.24 23.07
C ALA A 104 11.10 8.15 22.50
N ALA A 105 12.04 7.59 23.25
CA ALA A 105 13.42 7.40 22.82
C ALA A 105 13.60 6.22 21.85
N LEU A 106 12.63 5.30 21.82
CA LEU A 106 12.59 4.17 20.88
C LEU A 106 11.69 4.44 19.66
N ASP A 107 11.08 5.64 19.57
CA ASP A 107 10.02 5.99 18.61
C ASP A 107 8.88 4.96 18.59
N ILE A 108 8.45 4.50 19.77
CA ILE A 108 7.29 3.61 19.96
C ILE A 108 6.13 4.44 20.51
N ARG A 109 5.00 4.47 19.81
CA ARG A 109 3.81 5.22 20.27
C ARG A 109 2.84 4.31 21.01
N ASP A 110 2.01 4.91 21.86
CA ASP A 110 1.07 4.17 22.72
C ASP A 110 0.10 3.28 21.93
N TRP A 111 -0.33 3.73 20.76
CA TRP A 111 -1.26 2.96 19.93
C TRP A 111 -0.60 1.90 19.06
N GLU A 112 0.72 1.89 18.91
CA GLU A 112 1.41 0.85 18.11
C GLU A 112 1.23 -0.53 18.77
N LEU A 113 1.05 -0.58 20.09
CA LEU A 113 0.76 -1.81 20.82
C LEU A 113 -0.68 -2.29 20.69
N ASN A 114 -1.55 -1.60 19.97
CA ASN A 114 -2.95 -2.00 19.81
C ASN A 114 -3.19 -2.91 18.59
N ARG A 115 -2.14 -3.19 17.79
CA ARG A 115 -2.29 -3.95 16.55
C ARG A 115 -0.99 -4.67 16.17
N THR A 116 -1.15 -5.89 15.68
CA THR A 116 -0.06 -6.73 15.17
C THR A 116 0.59 -6.05 13.98
N HIS A 117 1.89 -5.79 14.08
CA HIS A 117 2.66 -5.16 13.03
C HIS A 117 4.16 -5.44 13.15
N TRP A 118 4.91 -5.10 12.11
CA TRP A 118 6.38 -5.10 12.10
C TRP A 118 6.88 -3.75 11.57
N ALA A 119 7.55 -3.00 12.43
CA ALA A 119 8.21 -1.73 12.10
C ALA A 119 9.74 -1.85 12.12
N ILE A 120 10.44 -0.98 11.38
CA ILE A 120 11.88 -0.74 11.52
C ILE A 120 12.03 0.69 12.06
N LYS A 121 12.68 0.80 13.22
CA LYS A 121 12.86 2.08 13.92
C LYS A 121 14.28 2.59 13.75
N ASP A 122 14.43 3.90 13.59
CA ASP A 122 15.72 4.58 13.38
C ASP A 122 16.50 4.88 14.67
N GLU A 123 16.20 4.13 15.72
CA GLU A 123 16.83 4.32 17.03
C GLU A 123 17.82 3.19 17.31
N ASP A 124 18.70 3.41 18.28
CA ASP A 124 19.62 2.40 18.79
C ASP A 124 19.02 1.73 20.02
N LEU A 125 18.46 0.53 19.80
CA LEU A 125 17.79 -0.24 20.86
C LEU A 125 18.71 -0.49 22.06
N PHE A 126 19.96 -0.88 21.83
CA PHE A 126 20.86 -1.24 22.93
C PHE A 126 21.37 -0.01 23.65
N GLN A 127 21.64 1.10 22.95
CA GLN A 127 22.01 2.35 23.60
C GLN A 127 20.90 2.84 24.54
N VAL A 128 19.64 2.82 24.09
CA VAL A 128 18.49 3.27 24.88
C VAL A 128 18.26 2.35 26.09
N LEU A 129 18.36 1.03 25.91
CA LEU A 129 18.18 0.07 27.00
C LEU A 129 19.36 0.07 28.00
N ASN A 130 20.61 0.22 27.55
CA ASN A 130 21.79 0.29 28.42
C ASN A 130 21.76 1.52 29.34
N GLY A 131 21.20 2.64 28.89
CA GLY A 131 21.05 3.87 29.68
C GLY A 131 20.22 3.70 30.96
N THR A 132 19.48 2.59 31.09
CA THR A 132 18.64 2.28 32.26
C THR A 132 19.12 1.10 33.10
N GLY A 133 20.23 0.45 32.72
CA GLY A 133 20.76 -0.73 33.42
C GLY A 133 19.94 -2.01 33.25
N MET A 134 18.99 -2.05 32.31
CA MET A 134 18.09 -3.18 32.05
C MET A 134 18.73 -4.33 31.26
N VAL A 135 19.88 -4.07 30.63
CA VAL A 135 20.59 -5.02 29.77
C VAL A 135 22.01 -5.19 30.32
N PRO A 136 22.61 -6.41 30.27
CA PRO A 136 24.02 -6.58 30.58
C PRO A 136 24.87 -5.59 29.77
N ASN A 137 26.09 -5.27 30.20
CA ASN A 137 27.00 -4.39 29.48
C ASN A 137 27.46 -5.07 28.16
N VAL A 138 26.54 -5.22 27.22
CA VAL A 138 26.73 -5.76 25.88
C VAL A 138 27.44 -4.64 25.11
N PRO A 139 28.58 -4.92 24.46
CA PRO A 139 29.25 -3.90 23.66
C PRO A 139 28.25 -3.31 22.68
N ALA A 140 28.13 -1.98 22.68
CA ALA A 140 27.23 -1.26 21.79
C ALA A 140 27.46 -1.79 20.36
N SER A 141 26.46 -2.47 19.81
CA SER A 141 26.49 -2.78 18.39
C SER A 141 26.33 -1.44 17.68
N PRO A 142 27.21 -1.08 16.74
CA PRO A 142 27.13 0.23 16.09
C PRO A 142 25.73 0.40 15.47
N LYS A 143 25.12 1.57 15.69
CA LYS A 143 23.89 1.97 15.00
C LYS A 143 24.13 1.78 13.51
N ILE A 144 23.37 0.90 12.87
CA ILE A 144 23.35 0.83 11.40
C ILE A 144 22.78 2.18 10.92
N ASP A 145 23.63 2.96 10.25
CA ASP A 145 23.26 4.27 9.71
C ASP A 145 22.49 4.11 8.40
N LYS A 146 21.71 5.13 8.05
CA LYS A 146 20.89 5.13 6.81
C LYS A 146 21.73 4.92 5.54
N THR A 147 23.00 5.33 5.56
CA THR A 147 23.93 5.14 4.44
C THR A 147 24.34 3.69 4.22
N ASP A 148 24.21 2.86 5.25
CA ASP A 148 24.56 1.43 5.20
C ASP A 148 23.34 0.56 4.84
N LEU A 149 22.17 1.19 4.64
CA LEU A 149 20.99 0.49 4.16
C LEU A 149 21.23 -0.08 2.76
N PRO A 150 20.69 -1.28 2.46
CA PRO A 150 20.79 -1.84 1.13
C PRO A 150 20.22 -0.84 0.11
N PRO A 151 20.92 -0.61 -1.03
CA PRO A 151 20.46 0.34 -2.02
C PRO A 151 19.11 -0.11 -2.59
N VAL A 152 18.28 0.88 -2.97
CA VAL A 152 17.07 0.61 -3.75
C VAL A 152 17.49 -0.07 -5.05
N SER A 153 16.83 -1.17 -5.41
CA SER A 153 17.18 -1.92 -6.61
C SER A 153 17.19 -1.05 -7.86
N ALA A 154 18.18 -1.30 -8.72
CA ALA A 154 18.23 -0.69 -10.04
C ALA A 154 17.00 -1.12 -10.87
N PRO A 155 16.46 -0.22 -11.70
CA PRO A 155 15.33 -0.55 -12.57
C PRO A 155 15.78 -1.54 -13.65
N GLU A 156 14.91 -2.49 -13.97
CA GLU A 156 15.15 -3.49 -15.02
C GLU A 156 15.12 -2.87 -16.42
N PHE A 157 14.18 -1.95 -16.64
CA PHE A 157 14.04 -1.19 -17.89
C PHE A 157 14.16 0.31 -17.63
N GLN A 158 14.71 1.04 -18.59
CA GLN A 158 14.84 2.49 -18.52
C GLN A 158 14.45 3.12 -19.86
N ALA A 159 13.78 4.27 -19.80
CA ALA A 159 13.42 5.08 -20.95
C ALA A 159 13.77 6.56 -20.69
N ASN A 160 14.42 7.18 -21.67
CA ASN A 160 14.79 8.61 -21.65
C ASN A 160 14.01 9.43 -22.70
N SER A 161 13.17 8.77 -23.49
CA SER A 161 12.37 9.31 -24.58
C SER A 161 11.07 8.52 -24.73
N VAL A 162 10.08 9.10 -25.40
CA VAL A 162 8.83 8.41 -25.74
C VAL A 162 9.10 7.21 -26.66
N GLY A 163 10.05 7.32 -27.59
CA GLY A 163 10.44 6.25 -28.50
C GLY A 163 10.96 5.01 -27.75
N THR A 164 11.98 5.19 -26.90
CA THR A 164 12.54 4.10 -26.08
C THR A 164 11.50 3.51 -25.14
N PHE A 165 10.59 4.33 -24.61
CA PHE A 165 9.49 3.83 -23.79
C PHE A 165 8.55 2.91 -24.58
N ILE A 166 8.15 3.31 -25.80
CA ILE A 166 7.30 2.48 -26.66
C ILE A 166 8.02 1.18 -27.05
N GLU A 167 9.30 1.24 -27.39
CA GLU A 167 10.11 0.04 -27.68
C GLU A 167 10.10 -0.94 -26.51
N ASN A 168 10.33 -0.45 -25.29
CA ASN A 168 10.24 -1.26 -24.08
C ASN A 168 8.85 -1.88 -23.93
N VAL A 169 7.77 -1.09 -24.04
CA VAL A 169 6.39 -1.57 -23.89
C VAL A 169 6.03 -2.64 -24.92
N LEU A 170 6.43 -2.46 -26.19
CA LEU A 170 6.14 -3.42 -27.27
C LEU A 170 7.01 -4.68 -27.20
N GLY A 171 8.18 -4.60 -26.55
CA GLY A 171 9.07 -5.73 -26.34
C GLY A 171 8.66 -6.66 -25.19
N LEU A 172 7.74 -6.24 -24.32
CA LEU A 172 7.27 -7.06 -23.22
C LEU A 172 6.29 -8.14 -23.71
N ASP A 173 6.63 -9.41 -23.47
CA ASP A 173 5.69 -10.51 -23.66
C ASP A 173 4.83 -10.71 -22.40
N HIS A 174 3.52 -10.60 -22.58
CA HIS A 174 2.53 -10.73 -21.52
C HIS A 174 1.73 -12.03 -21.60
N GLY A 175 2.05 -12.96 -22.51
CA GLY A 175 1.42 -14.27 -22.58
C GLY A 175 -0.10 -14.23 -22.80
N GLY A 176 -0.60 -13.20 -23.49
CA GLY A 176 -2.03 -13.00 -23.75
C GLY A 176 -2.85 -12.41 -22.58
N ARG A 177 -2.19 -12.02 -21.48
CA ARG A 177 -2.81 -11.31 -20.35
C ARG A 177 -3.26 -9.91 -20.75
N GLU A 178 -4.23 -9.37 -20.01
CA GLU A 178 -4.62 -7.97 -20.16
C GLU A 178 -3.62 -7.08 -19.41
N VAL A 179 -3.25 -5.97 -20.04
CA VAL A 179 -2.17 -5.09 -19.58
C VAL A 179 -2.71 -3.72 -19.20
N PHE A 180 -2.26 -3.24 -18.05
CA PHE A 180 -2.54 -1.89 -17.57
C PHE A 180 -1.24 -1.23 -17.11
N TYR A 181 -1.28 0.09 -16.98
CA TYR A 181 -0.14 0.91 -16.69
C TYR A 181 -0.48 1.93 -15.59
N ARG A 182 0.51 2.32 -14.80
CA ARG A 182 0.41 3.43 -13.85
C ARG A 182 1.69 4.25 -13.85
N GLY A 183 1.56 5.56 -13.99
CA GLY A 183 2.67 6.49 -13.86
C GLY A 183 2.91 6.91 -12.41
N HIS A 184 4.15 6.80 -11.96
CA HIS A 184 4.63 7.39 -10.71
C HIS A 184 5.68 8.43 -11.05
N SER A 185 5.47 9.67 -10.60
CA SER A 185 6.43 10.73 -10.93
C SER A 185 7.67 10.78 -10.03
N ASN A 186 7.72 9.95 -9.00
CA ASN A 186 8.86 9.76 -8.13
C ASN A 186 8.95 8.28 -7.76
N ARG A 187 9.93 7.58 -8.35
CA ARG A 187 10.14 6.13 -8.20
C ARG A 187 10.42 5.69 -6.76
N THR A 188 11.12 6.50 -5.97
CA THR A 188 11.51 6.12 -4.60
C THR A 188 10.41 6.43 -3.58
N LYS A 189 9.62 7.48 -3.82
CA LYS A 189 8.58 7.93 -2.88
C LYS A 189 7.23 7.24 -3.10
N TYR A 190 6.79 7.07 -4.34
CA TYR A 190 5.47 6.50 -4.58
C TYR A 190 5.43 4.99 -4.37
N ARG A 191 4.24 4.50 -4.02
CA ARG A 191 3.95 3.11 -3.65
C ARG A 191 2.69 2.66 -4.37
N LEU A 192 2.55 1.37 -4.63
CA LEU A 192 1.34 0.76 -5.21
C LEU A 192 0.20 0.64 -4.18
N GLU A 193 -0.17 1.78 -3.61
CA GLU A 193 -1.05 1.86 -2.46
C GLU A 193 -2.12 2.96 -2.68
N PRO A 194 -3.42 2.64 -2.50
CA PRO A 194 -4.50 3.62 -2.53
C PRO A 194 -4.31 4.79 -1.55
N SER A 195 -4.98 5.91 -1.83
CA SER A 195 -4.87 7.13 -1.03
C SER A 195 -5.37 6.95 0.41
N ILE A 196 -6.34 6.07 0.66
CA ILE A 196 -6.86 5.81 2.01
C ILE A 196 -5.83 5.15 2.94
N PHE A 197 -4.90 4.38 2.39
CA PHE A 197 -3.87 3.66 3.16
C PHE A 197 -2.55 4.43 3.27
N ARG A 198 -2.49 5.66 2.74
CA ARG A 198 -1.29 6.49 2.84
C ARG A 198 -1.00 6.85 4.29
N LYS A 199 0.29 6.88 4.59
CA LYS A 199 0.84 7.17 5.90
C LYS A 199 1.55 8.52 5.92
N ASP A 200 1.60 9.15 7.09
CA ASP A 200 2.43 10.33 7.33
C ASP A 200 3.92 9.96 7.43
N GLU A 201 4.81 10.95 7.54
CA GLU A 201 6.27 10.74 7.67
C GLU A 201 6.65 9.88 8.89
N ARG A 202 5.74 9.85 9.85
CA ARG A 202 5.80 9.11 11.12
C ARG A 202 5.23 7.70 10.99
N GLY A 203 4.70 7.30 9.83
CA GLY A 203 4.16 5.98 9.55
C GLY A 203 2.74 5.71 10.07
N ASN A 204 1.98 6.73 10.50
CA ASN A 204 0.56 6.59 10.87
C ASN A 204 -0.33 6.72 9.64
N PHE A 205 -1.44 5.98 9.59
CA PHE A 205 -2.46 6.19 8.56
C PHE A 205 -3.08 7.58 8.68
N ILE A 206 -3.15 8.30 7.55
CA ILE A 206 -3.66 9.67 7.53
C ILE A 206 -5.19 9.68 7.65
N ASN A 207 -5.86 8.78 6.92
CA ASN A 207 -7.30 8.84 6.69
C ASN A 207 -8.05 7.53 6.99
N GLN A 208 -7.35 6.42 7.20
CA GLN A 208 -7.96 5.09 7.29
C GLN A 208 -9.03 4.98 8.40
N ASP A 209 -8.75 5.57 9.57
CA ASP A 209 -9.63 5.53 10.75
C ASP A 209 -10.94 6.32 10.61
N ALA A 210 -11.00 7.19 9.60
CA ALA A 210 -12.15 8.05 9.30
C ALA A 210 -12.83 7.68 7.97
N GLU A 211 -12.41 6.60 7.31
CA GLU A 211 -12.89 6.19 5.99
C GLU A 211 -14.43 6.19 5.88
N ASP A 212 -15.09 5.56 6.84
CA ASP A 212 -16.55 5.39 6.89
C ASP A 212 -17.29 6.70 7.13
N ARG A 213 -16.69 7.61 7.92
CA ARG A 213 -17.23 8.93 8.21
C ARG A 213 -17.06 9.84 7.00
N MET A 214 -15.87 9.90 6.41
CA MET A 214 -15.60 10.67 5.19
C MET A 214 -16.54 10.27 4.04
N TYR A 215 -16.75 8.97 3.83
CA TYR A 215 -17.69 8.47 2.83
C TYR A 215 -19.10 9.00 3.07
N ARG A 216 -19.59 8.95 4.32
CA ARG A 216 -20.94 9.43 4.67
C ARG A 216 -21.07 10.95 4.54
N GLU A 217 -20.12 11.71 5.05
CA GLU A 217 -20.14 13.18 5.01
C GLU A 217 -20.19 13.70 3.55
N LEU A 218 -19.41 13.09 2.65
CA LEU A 218 -19.42 13.50 1.25
C LEU A 218 -20.75 13.16 0.54
N LEU A 219 -21.36 12.01 0.88
CA LEU A 219 -22.68 11.64 0.35
C LEU A 219 -23.80 12.57 0.85
N VAL A 220 -23.76 12.97 2.13
CA VAL A 220 -24.77 13.87 2.70
C VAL A 220 -24.65 15.26 2.07
N SER A 221 -23.44 15.79 1.99
CA SER A 221 -23.19 17.15 1.48
C SER A 221 -23.47 17.31 -0.03
N ASN A 222 -23.31 16.24 -0.83
CA ASN A 222 -23.43 16.31 -2.30
C ASN A 222 -24.41 15.27 -2.85
N SER A 223 -25.50 14.99 -2.11
CA SER A 223 -26.46 13.91 -2.44
C SER A 223 -27.00 13.94 -3.87
N ALA A 224 -27.18 15.13 -4.46
CA ALA A 224 -27.63 15.29 -5.85
C ALA A 224 -26.65 14.68 -6.86
N ASP A 225 -25.34 14.84 -6.65
CA ASP A 225 -24.30 14.34 -7.55
C ASP A 225 -24.17 12.81 -7.51
N PHE A 226 -24.55 12.18 -6.40
CA PHE A 226 -24.49 10.73 -6.20
C PHE A 226 -25.80 10.00 -6.52
N HIS A 227 -26.85 10.71 -6.94
CA HIS A 227 -28.18 10.12 -7.13
C HIS A 227 -28.20 8.95 -8.14
N GLY A 228 -27.37 9.02 -9.19
CA GLY A 228 -27.26 7.97 -10.21
C GLY A 228 -26.34 6.81 -9.85
N ASP A 229 -25.62 6.90 -8.73
CA ASP A 229 -24.59 5.92 -8.36
C ASP A 229 -25.22 4.81 -7.49
N ILE A 230 -25.61 3.72 -8.16
CA ILE A 230 -26.28 2.56 -7.53
C ILE A 230 -25.30 1.80 -6.64
N TYR A 231 -24.12 1.44 -7.17
CA TYR A 231 -23.15 0.63 -6.46
C TYR A 231 -22.18 1.51 -5.65
N THR A 232 -21.73 1.00 -4.51
CA THR A 232 -20.69 1.65 -3.69
C THR A 232 -19.41 1.90 -4.49
N LEU A 233 -19.08 1.01 -5.43
CA LEU A 233 -17.95 1.22 -6.34
C LEU A 233 -18.12 2.47 -7.22
N ASP A 234 -19.31 2.71 -7.78
CA ASP A 234 -19.59 3.90 -8.60
C ASP A 234 -19.36 5.17 -7.78
N ARG A 235 -19.83 5.16 -6.53
CA ARG A 235 -19.61 6.26 -5.57
C ARG A 235 -18.13 6.46 -5.29
N LEU A 236 -17.38 5.41 -4.96
CA LEU A 236 -15.93 5.50 -4.70
C LEU A 236 -15.16 6.08 -5.90
N VAL A 237 -15.51 5.68 -7.13
CA VAL A 237 -14.91 6.23 -8.35
C VAL A 237 -15.16 7.73 -8.46
N ARG A 238 -16.38 8.20 -8.19
CA ARG A 238 -16.71 9.63 -8.16
C ARG A 238 -15.99 10.36 -7.02
N MET A 239 -15.92 9.77 -5.84
CA MET A 239 -15.23 10.33 -4.69
C MET A 239 -13.72 10.52 -4.97
N GLN A 240 -13.07 9.51 -5.55
CA GLN A 240 -11.68 9.59 -5.99
C GLN A 240 -11.47 10.65 -7.07
N HIS A 241 -12.44 10.80 -7.97
CA HIS A 241 -12.41 11.84 -8.98
C HIS A 241 -12.31 13.25 -8.36
N TYR A 242 -13.06 13.49 -7.28
CA TYR A 242 -13.00 14.72 -6.48
C TYR A 242 -11.93 14.69 -5.37
N SER A 243 -10.95 13.79 -5.48
CA SER A 243 -9.78 13.68 -4.60
C SER A 243 -10.07 13.27 -3.16
N LEU A 244 -11.25 12.70 -2.85
CA LEU A 244 -11.44 12.05 -1.55
C LEU A 244 -10.57 10.80 -1.49
N PRO A 245 -9.85 10.54 -0.38
CA PRO A 245 -9.10 9.31 -0.21
C PRO A 245 -9.99 8.06 -0.28
N THR A 246 -9.65 7.09 -1.13
CA THR A 246 -10.43 5.84 -1.27
C THR A 246 -9.53 4.60 -1.36
N ARG A 247 -10.16 3.42 -1.39
CA ARG A 247 -9.54 2.10 -1.60
C ARG A 247 -9.15 1.82 -3.05
N LEU A 248 -9.36 2.78 -3.96
CA LEU A 248 -9.05 2.64 -5.38
C LEU A 248 -7.65 3.14 -5.71
N LEU A 249 -6.95 2.42 -6.57
CA LEU A 249 -5.70 2.84 -7.18
C LEU A 249 -5.90 2.96 -8.69
N ASP A 250 -5.69 4.15 -9.25
CA ASP A 250 -5.89 4.40 -10.68
C ASP A 250 -4.88 3.61 -11.54
N ILE A 251 -5.37 2.94 -12.57
CA ILE A 251 -4.57 2.31 -13.62
C ILE A 251 -5.19 2.67 -14.99
N THR A 252 -4.40 2.60 -16.05
CA THR A 252 -4.86 2.93 -17.41
C THR A 252 -4.45 1.85 -18.39
N SER A 253 -5.29 1.54 -19.38
CA SER A 253 -4.86 0.67 -20.50
C SER A 253 -4.03 1.42 -21.54
N ASN A 254 -3.82 2.74 -21.39
CA ASN A 254 -3.03 3.55 -22.31
C ASN A 254 -1.62 3.83 -21.71
N PRO A 255 -0.55 3.25 -22.27
CA PRO A 255 0.80 3.41 -21.73
C PRO A 255 1.30 4.86 -21.78
N LEU A 256 0.86 5.67 -22.75
CA LEU A 256 1.30 7.06 -22.87
C LEU A 256 0.63 7.98 -21.85
N ILE A 257 -0.60 7.66 -21.43
CA ILE A 257 -1.25 8.35 -20.30
C ILE A 257 -0.48 8.06 -19.01
N ALA A 258 -0.05 6.82 -18.80
CA ALA A 258 0.81 6.44 -17.68
C ALA A 258 2.15 7.18 -17.74
N LEU A 259 2.78 7.25 -18.91
CA LEU A 259 4.03 8.00 -19.10
C LEU A 259 3.86 9.49 -18.79
N TYR A 260 2.75 10.10 -19.21
CA TYR A 260 2.41 11.47 -18.87
C TYR A 260 2.35 11.67 -17.34
N PHE A 261 1.66 10.78 -16.62
CA PHE A 261 1.61 10.83 -15.15
C PHE A 261 2.97 10.61 -14.48
N ALA A 262 3.83 9.78 -15.07
CA ALA A 262 5.20 9.60 -14.59
C ALA A 262 6.06 10.87 -14.76
N CYS A 263 5.72 11.74 -15.72
CA CYS A 263 6.52 12.92 -15.98
C CYS A 263 5.93 14.24 -15.47
N LYS A 264 4.60 14.34 -15.27
CA LYS A 264 3.88 15.59 -14.97
C LYS A 264 4.44 16.39 -13.77
N SER A 265 5.04 15.72 -12.78
CA SER A 265 5.51 16.37 -11.55
C SER A 265 6.86 15.82 -11.06
N ASN A 266 7.39 16.39 -9.97
CA ASN A 266 8.68 15.99 -9.36
C ASN A 266 9.84 15.94 -10.37
N LEU A 267 9.97 16.94 -11.24
CA LEU A 267 10.86 16.90 -12.43
C LEU A 267 12.33 16.57 -12.15
N ASP A 268 12.79 16.82 -10.92
CA ASP A 268 14.17 16.59 -10.49
C ASP A 268 14.40 15.16 -9.94
N HIS A 269 13.36 14.33 -9.92
CA HIS A 269 13.43 12.91 -9.54
C HIS A 269 13.05 12.03 -10.71
N ASP A 270 13.64 10.84 -10.79
CA ASP A 270 13.24 9.83 -11.77
C ASP A 270 11.81 9.36 -11.52
N GLY A 271 11.06 9.23 -12.61
CA GLY A 271 9.73 8.64 -12.61
C GLY A 271 9.81 7.14 -12.89
N GLU A 272 8.66 6.48 -12.85
CA GLU A 272 8.51 5.12 -13.36
C GLU A 272 7.12 4.93 -13.95
N VAL A 273 7.02 4.03 -14.93
CA VAL A 273 5.77 3.44 -15.35
C VAL A 273 5.74 2.00 -14.87
N VAL A 274 4.75 1.70 -14.05
CA VAL A 274 4.48 0.34 -13.57
C VAL A 274 3.52 -0.32 -14.55
N VAL A 275 3.89 -1.49 -15.04
CA VAL A 275 3.12 -2.33 -15.97
C VAL A 275 2.52 -3.48 -15.17
N PHE A 276 1.21 -3.66 -15.27
CA PHE A 276 0.46 -4.76 -14.67
C PHE A 276 -0.03 -5.68 -15.77
N ALA A 277 0.37 -6.95 -15.75
CA ALA A 277 -0.17 -7.98 -16.61
C ALA A 277 -0.99 -8.97 -15.77
N MET A 278 -2.29 -9.05 -16.03
CA MET A 278 -3.23 -9.84 -15.23
C MET A 278 -4.10 -10.75 -16.08
N ASP A 279 -4.43 -11.91 -15.53
CA ASP A 279 -5.36 -12.83 -16.17
C ASP A 279 -6.77 -12.23 -16.22
N ARG A 280 -7.50 -12.47 -17.32
CA ARG A 280 -8.86 -11.91 -17.51
C ARG A 280 -9.83 -12.27 -16.38
N THR A 281 -9.59 -13.39 -15.69
CA THR A 281 -10.39 -13.85 -14.54
C THR A 281 -10.29 -12.91 -13.33
N GLN A 282 -9.20 -12.14 -13.22
CA GLN A 282 -8.98 -11.14 -12.17
C GLN A 282 -9.67 -9.81 -12.46
N ILE A 283 -10.07 -9.59 -13.71
CA ILE A 283 -10.73 -8.37 -14.15
C ILE A 283 -12.22 -8.53 -13.90
N LYS A 284 -12.72 -7.71 -13.00
CA LYS A 284 -14.12 -7.66 -12.61
C LYS A 284 -14.79 -6.44 -13.25
N TYR A 285 -16.09 -6.57 -13.47
CA TYR A 285 -16.93 -5.45 -13.89
C TYR A 285 -17.63 -4.84 -12.68
N PHE A 286 -18.23 -3.68 -12.90
CA PHE A 286 -18.86 -2.87 -11.85
C PHE A 286 -19.95 -3.60 -11.06
N ASP A 287 -20.57 -4.63 -11.64
CA ASP A 287 -21.65 -5.44 -11.07
C ASP A 287 -21.16 -6.74 -10.41
N SER A 288 -19.85 -6.95 -10.31
CA SER A 288 -19.26 -8.13 -9.67
C SER A 288 -19.57 -8.20 -8.17
N ASP A 289 -19.95 -9.37 -7.68
CA ASP A 289 -20.18 -9.65 -6.26
C ASP A 289 -18.92 -9.46 -5.41
N THR A 290 -17.77 -9.90 -5.92
CA THR A 290 -16.47 -9.66 -5.27
C THR A 290 -16.18 -8.16 -5.14
N ALA A 291 -16.45 -7.38 -6.20
CA ALA A 291 -16.22 -5.94 -6.17
C ALA A 291 -17.15 -5.25 -5.16
N SER A 292 -18.43 -5.62 -5.12
CA SER A 292 -19.39 -5.15 -4.11
C SER A 292 -18.94 -5.47 -2.69
N CYS A 293 -18.46 -6.69 -2.45
CA CYS A 293 -17.97 -7.10 -1.12
C CYS A 293 -16.82 -6.21 -0.64
N ILE A 294 -15.84 -5.97 -1.52
CA ILE A 294 -14.66 -5.17 -1.18
C ILE A 294 -15.01 -3.68 -1.07
N ALA A 295 -15.79 -3.13 -2.02
CA ALA A 295 -16.14 -1.71 -2.03
C ALA A 295 -16.93 -1.33 -0.76
N ASN A 296 -17.86 -2.18 -0.31
CA ASN A 296 -18.65 -1.91 0.89
C ASN A 296 -17.85 -1.96 2.21
N LEU A 297 -16.60 -2.42 2.21
CA LEU A 297 -15.71 -2.27 3.37
C LEU A 297 -15.51 -0.80 3.76
N THR A 298 -15.61 0.12 2.80
CA THR A 298 -15.51 1.57 3.04
C THR A 298 -16.60 2.08 3.99
N ARG A 299 -17.75 1.40 4.04
CA ARG A 299 -18.92 1.79 4.85
C ARG A 299 -18.84 1.26 6.28
N LEU A 300 -18.06 0.21 6.52
CA LEU A 300 -17.84 -0.34 7.85
C LEU A 300 -16.97 0.60 8.68
N PRO A 301 -17.31 0.85 9.96
CA PRO A 301 -16.42 1.51 10.90
C PRO A 301 -15.05 0.81 11.00
N GLN A 302 -13.97 1.57 11.22
CA GLN A 302 -12.61 1.01 11.27
C GLN A 302 -12.45 -0.08 12.36
N ASN A 303 -12.95 0.15 13.57
CA ASN A 303 -12.94 -0.86 14.63
C ASN A 303 -13.63 -2.18 14.21
N SER A 304 -14.74 -2.10 13.48
CA SER A 304 -15.45 -3.27 12.99
C SER A 304 -14.69 -3.99 11.89
N LYS A 305 -13.85 -3.28 11.11
CA LYS A 305 -12.95 -3.89 10.13
C LYS A 305 -11.82 -4.64 10.83
N ASP A 306 -11.23 -4.05 11.87
CA ASP A 306 -10.13 -4.65 12.64
C ASP A 306 -10.58 -5.88 13.46
N ASP A 307 -11.85 -5.92 13.86
CA ASP A 307 -12.46 -7.08 14.53
C ASP A 307 -12.75 -8.28 13.60
N ILE A 308 -12.48 -8.17 12.28
CA ILE A 308 -12.74 -9.28 11.35
C ILE A 308 -11.67 -10.36 11.52
N ASP A 309 -12.12 -11.54 11.96
CA ASP A 309 -11.26 -12.71 12.13
C ASP A 309 -11.09 -13.46 10.79
N TYR A 310 -9.88 -13.41 10.24
CA TYR A 310 -9.47 -14.12 9.02
C TYR A 310 -8.70 -15.43 9.29
N SER A 311 -8.63 -15.90 10.54
CA SER A 311 -7.89 -17.12 10.92
C SER A 311 -8.41 -18.40 10.27
N SER A 312 -9.65 -18.38 9.75
CA SER A 312 -10.30 -19.53 9.13
C SER A 312 -10.89 -19.18 7.77
N ASN A 313 -10.63 -20.03 6.78
CA ASN A 313 -11.26 -19.96 5.46
C ASN A 313 -12.67 -20.62 5.41
N ASP A 314 -13.23 -21.04 6.56
CA ASP A 314 -14.59 -21.56 6.62
C ASP A 314 -15.60 -20.43 6.40
N VAL A 315 -16.18 -20.41 5.21
CA VAL A 315 -17.17 -19.40 4.78
C VAL A 315 -18.36 -19.33 5.74
N ARG A 316 -18.86 -20.45 6.27
CA ARG A 316 -20.03 -20.44 7.16
C ARG A 316 -19.67 -19.83 8.52
N LYS A 317 -18.50 -20.17 9.07
CA LYS A 317 -18.02 -19.57 10.32
C LYS A 317 -17.75 -18.07 10.14
N PHE A 318 -17.10 -17.70 9.04
CA PHE A 318 -16.77 -16.31 8.71
C PHE A 318 -18.01 -15.40 8.65
N ASN A 319 -19.05 -15.83 7.94
CA ASN A 319 -20.30 -15.05 7.80
C ASN A 319 -21.12 -14.92 9.10
N ARG A 320 -20.75 -15.61 10.19
CA ARG A 320 -21.42 -15.46 11.50
C ARG A 320 -20.92 -14.26 12.30
N GLN A 321 -19.74 -13.74 11.97
CA GLN A 321 -19.13 -12.60 12.67
C GLN A 321 -20.00 -11.35 12.57
N LYS A 322 -19.99 -10.52 13.62
CA LYS A 322 -20.82 -9.31 13.71
C LYS A 322 -20.50 -8.32 12.57
N ALA A 323 -19.20 -8.08 12.32
CA ALA A 323 -18.73 -7.20 11.26
C ALA A 323 -19.19 -7.67 9.86
N ILE A 324 -19.14 -8.98 9.60
CA ILE A 324 -19.55 -9.54 8.29
C ILE A 324 -21.06 -9.47 8.09
N LYS A 325 -21.87 -9.62 9.15
CA LYS A 325 -23.32 -9.38 9.08
C LYS A 325 -23.64 -7.92 8.76
N GLN A 326 -22.91 -6.97 9.36
CA GLN A 326 -23.05 -5.55 9.04
C GLN A 326 -22.68 -5.26 7.58
N LEU A 327 -21.56 -5.82 7.10
CA LEU A 327 -21.16 -5.72 5.70
C LEU A 327 -22.24 -6.26 4.76
N LEU A 328 -22.84 -7.41 5.11
CA LEU A 328 -23.91 -8.02 4.33
C LEU A 328 -25.13 -7.10 4.21
N HIS A 329 -25.47 -6.31 5.24
CA HIS A 329 -26.56 -5.33 5.13
C HIS A 329 -26.27 -4.27 4.07
N PHE A 330 -25.04 -3.74 4.04
CA PHE A 330 -24.63 -2.76 3.03
C PHE A 330 -24.63 -3.33 1.61
N ILE A 331 -24.16 -4.57 1.44
CA ILE A 331 -24.20 -5.24 0.13
C ILE A 331 -25.64 -5.49 -0.31
N LYS A 332 -26.52 -5.94 0.59
CA LYS A 332 -27.93 -6.19 0.25
C LYS A 332 -28.72 -4.93 -0.05
N GLU A 333 -28.30 -3.78 0.47
CA GLU A 333 -28.89 -2.49 0.12
C GLU A 333 -28.69 -2.17 -1.36
N GLU A 334 -27.50 -2.41 -1.93
CA GLU A 334 -27.23 -2.22 -3.37
C GLU A 334 -27.60 -3.44 -4.23
N LYS A 335 -27.61 -4.65 -3.64
CA LYS A 335 -27.92 -5.92 -4.31
C LYS A 335 -28.90 -6.75 -3.46
N PRO A 336 -30.22 -6.51 -3.56
CA PRO A 336 -31.22 -7.17 -2.72
C PRO A 336 -31.19 -8.71 -2.75
N PHE A 337 -30.79 -9.29 -3.89
CA PHE A 337 -30.73 -10.74 -4.12
C PHE A 337 -29.37 -11.36 -3.78
N PHE A 338 -28.41 -10.59 -3.23
CA PHE A 338 -27.09 -11.11 -2.89
C PHE A 338 -27.19 -12.26 -1.89
N GLU A 339 -26.61 -13.41 -2.25
CA GLU A 339 -26.51 -14.57 -1.37
C GLU A 339 -25.53 -14.24 -0.22
N GLY A 340 -25.93 -14.45 1.04
CA GLY A 340 -25.13 -14.15 2.22
C GLY A 340 -23.93 -15.08 2.44
N ARG A 341 -23.10 -15.27 1.41
CA ARG A 341 -21.98 -16.18 1.34
C ARG A 341 -20.71 -15.41 0.95
N ILE A 342 -20.27 -14.50 1.81
CA ILE A 342 -19.07 -13.69 1.59
C ILE A 342 -17.84 -14.56 1.85
N ASP A 343 -16.95 -14.66 0.87
CA ASP A 343 -15.70 -15.42 1.01
C ASP A 343 -14.62 -14.55 1.67
N PRO A 344 -13.97 -14.99 2.77
CA PRO A 344 -12.90 -14.24 3.41
C PRO A 344 -11.74 -13.91 2.46
N ARG A 345 -11.46 -14.78 1.49
CA ARG A 345 -10.37 -14.60 0.52
C ARG A 345 -10.64 -13.43 -0.42
N HIS A 346 -11.90 -13.18 -0.74
CA HIS A 346 -12.29 -12.03 -1.56
C HIS A 346 -12.02 -10.71 -0.82
N LEU A 347 -12.36 -10.64 0.47
CA LEU A 347 -12.17 -9.41 1.25
C LEU A 347 -10.72 -9.04 1.48
N ARG A 348 -9.76 -9.97 1.34
CA ARG A 348 -8.30 -9.71 1.44
C ARG A 348 -7.60 -9.62 0.09
N SER A 349 -8.35 -9.62 -1.01
CA SER A 349 -7.78 -9.59 -2.36
C SER A 349 -7.66 -8.17 -2.90
N VAL A 350 -6.77 -8.01 -3.89
CA VAL A 350 -6.74 -6.84 -4.77
C VAL A 350 -7.36 -7.28 -6.09
N VAL A 351 -8.41 -6.59 -6.53
CA VAL A 351 -9.10 -6.90 -7.79
C VAL A 351 -9.03 -5.74 -8.76
N CYS A 352 -8.86 -6.04 -10.04
CA CYS A 352 -8.99 -5.03 -11.09
C CYS A 352 -10.47 -4.86 -11.42
N VAL A 353 -10.95 -3.61 -11.42
CA VAL A 353 -12.33 -3.27 -11.77
C VAL A 353 -12.36 -2.28 -12.92
N LYS A 354 -13.15 -2.61 -13.94
CA LYS A 354 -13.52 -1.67 -15.00
C LYS A 354 -14.82 -0.98 -14.60
N GLY A 355 -14.71 0.30 -14.25
CA GLY A 355 -15.87 1.15 -13.92
C GLY A 355 -16.69 1.50 -15.15
N LYS A 356 -17.92 2.00 -14.94
CA LYS A 356 -18.70 2.59 -16.03
C LYS A 356 -17.99 3.86 -16.52
N HIS A 357 -18.02 4.11 -17.82
CA HIS A 357 -17.52 5.35 -18.42
C HIS A 357 -18.49 6.53 -18.21
N THR A 358 -19.04 6.67 -17.00
CA THR A 358 -19.97 7.76 -16.64
C THR A 358 -19.25 9.10 -16.43
N ASN A 359 -17.94 9.08 -16.20
CA ASN A 359 -17.12 10.28 -16.08
C ASN A 359 -16.19 10.44 -17.30
N ASN A 360 -16.28 11.60 -17.96
CA ASN A 360 -15.46 11.95 -19.11
C ASN A 360 -13.96 11.72 -18.85
N ARG A 361 -13.43 12.10 -17.67
CA ARG A 361 -12.01 11.88 -17.33
C ARG A 361 -11.61 10.42 -17.43
N ILE A 362 -12.46 9.49 -16.97
CA ILE A 362 -12.16 8.05 -17.00
C ILE A 362 -12.18 7.52 -18.43
N ALA A 363 -13.09 8.00 -19.26
CA ALA A 363 -13.15 7.64 -20.68
C ALA A 363 -11.87 8.08 -21.41
N PHE A 364 -11.42 9.33 -21.24
CA PHE A 364 -10.19 9.83 -21.89
C PHE A 364 -8.92 9.16 -21.36
N GLN A 365 -8.90 8.78 -20.08
CA GLN A 365 -7.77 8.08 -19.48
C GLN A 365 -7.78 6.58 -19.78
N SER A 366 -8.79 6.04 -20.47
CA SER A 366 -9.01 4.58 -20.58
C SER A 366 -8.85 3.89 -19.22
N GLY A 367 -9.47 4.49 -18.20
CA GLY A 367 -9.20 4.22 -16.80
C GLY A 367 -9.82 2.92 -16.31
N ALA A 368 -9.05 2.18 -15.54
CA ALA A 368 -9.50 1.09 -14.68
C ALA A 368 -8.96 1.34 -13.26
N PHE A 369 -9.38 0.52 -12.30
CA PHE A 369 -8.94 0.69 -10.91
C PHE A 369 -8.53 -0.64 -10.33
N LEU A 370 -7.50 -0.64 -9.49
CA LEU A 370 -7.28 -1.72 -8.53
C LEU A 370 -8.04 -1.36 -7.25
N LEU A 371 -8.93 -2.24 -6.84
CA LEU A 371 -9.73 -2.10 -5.63
C LEU A 371 -9.14 -3.00 -4.54
N PHE A 372 -8.76 -2.38 -3.42
CA PHE A 372 -8.03 -3.04 -2.34
C PHE A 372 -8.95 -3.47 -1.19
N GLY A 373 -8.86 -4.75 -0.86
CA GLY A 373 -9.46 -5.39 0.31
C GLY A 373 -8.98 -4.86 1.67
N HIS A 374 -9.47 -5.50 2.73
CA HIS A 374 -8.99 -5.31 4.09
C HIS A 374 -7.59 -5.93 4.24
N ASP A 375 -6.63 -5.10 4.67
CA ASP A 375 -5.19 -5.42 4.76
C ASP A 375 -4.59 -6.03 3.48
N ALA A 376 -5.24 -5.85 2.34
CA ALA A 376 -4.74 -6.31 1.06
C ALA A 376 -3.57 -5.41 0.65
N THR A 377 -2.46 -6.00 0.25
CA THR A 377 -1.34 -5.28 -0.35
C THR A 377 -1.00 -5.88 -1.70
N LEU A 378 -0.55 -5.02 -2.62
CA LEU A 378 0.04 -5.45 -3.86
C LEU A 378 1.55 -5.39 -3.68
N ASP A 379 2.21 -6.54 -3.75
CA ASP A 379 3.66 -6.58 -3.62
C ASP A 379 4.32 -5.84 -4.80
N GLU A 380 5.45 -5.18 -4.54
CA GLU A 380 6.13 -4.38 -5.56
C GLU A 380 6.69 -5.27 -6.69
N SER A 381 6.84 -6.58 -6.44
CA SER A 381 7.21 -7.62 -7.41
C SER A 381 6.00 -8.30 -8.09
N GLY A 382 4.78 -7.95 -7.67
CA GLY A 382 3.53 -8.54 -8.16
C GLY A 382 3.04 -9.74 -7.35
N THR A 383 1.95 -10.34 -7.80
CA THR A 383 1.39 -11.59 -7.27
C THR A 383 1.29 -12.61 -8.41
N PRO A 384 1.05 -13.90 -8.13
CA PRO A 384 0.86 -14.90 -9.20
C PRO A 384 -0.22 -14.50 -10.22
N GLU A 385 -1.24 -13.77 -9.75
CA GLU A 385 -2.37 -13.33 -10.55
C GLU A 385 -2.14 -11.98 -11.25
N ILE A 386 -1.20 -11.16 -10.75
CA ILE A 386 -0.87 -9.83 -11.27
C ILE A 386 0.64 -9.70 -11.36
N ALA A 387 1.20 -9.95 -12.54
CA ALA A 387 2.61 -9.71 -12.80
C ALA A 387 2.88 -8.20 -12.87
N VAL A 388 3.96 -7.76 -12.21
CA VAL A 388 4.36 -6.35 -12.15
C VAL A 388 5.74 -6.18 -12.76
N GLN A 389 5.86 -5.26 -13.71
CA GLN A 389 7.13 -4.83 -14.31
C GLN A 389 7.26 -3.31 -14.23
N ARG A 390 8.49 -2.81 -14.28
CA ARG A 390 8.77 -1.37 -14.09
C ARG A 390 9.70 -0.85 -15.15
N ILE A 391 9.32 0.29 -15.72
CA ILE A 391 10.16 1.05 -16.64
C ILE A 391 10.48 2.37 -15.96
N ALA A 392 11.74 2.57 -15.58
CA ALA A 392 12.21 3.86 -15.07
C ALA A 392 12.17 4.91 -16.17
N VAL A 393 11.71 6.10 -15.84
CA VAL A 393 11.61 7.23 -16.77
C VAL A 393 12.52 8.34 -16.30
N VAL A 394 13.56 8.59 -17.10
CA VAL A 394 14.53 9.65 -16.88
C VAL A 394 14.35 10.77 -17.89
N ASN A 395 14.99 11.92 -17.64
CA ASN A 395 14.88 13.10 -18.51
C ASN A 395 13.42 13.53 -18.79
N LYS A 396 12.61 13.57 -17.73
CA LYS A 396 11.15 13.76 -17.81
C LYS A 396 10.74 15.04 -18.53
N ARG A 397 11.58 16.09 -18.48
CA ARG A 397 11.38 17.35 -19.20
C ARG A 397 11.37 17.16 -20.71
N SER A 398 12.24 16.30 -21.25
CA SER A 398 12.26 15.97 -22.67
C SER A 398 11.06 15.11 -23.06
N VAL A 399 10.75 14.10 -22.24
CA VAL A 399 9.62 13.18 -22.46
C VAL A 399 8.28 13.93 -22.49
N ILE A 400 8.03 14.89 -21.59
CA ILE A 400 6.79 15.70 -21.61
C ILE A 400 6.66 16.50 -22.90
N LYS A 401 7.76 17.07 -23.42
CA LYS A 401 7.71 17.83 -24.67
C LYS A 401 7.32 16.93 -25.84
N GLN A 402 7.90 15.74 -25.92
CA GLN A 402 7.55 14.74 -26.94
C GLN A 402 6.09 14.27 -26.79
N LEU A 403 5.59 14.10 -25.56
CA LEU A 403 4.18 13.78 -25.33
C LEU A 403 3.24 14.90 -25.78
N ASP A 404 3.61 16.17 -25.55
CA ASP A 404 2.82 17.32 -26.02
C ASP A 404 2.76 17.39 -27.56
N GLU A 405 3.85 17.02 -28.25
CA GLU A 405 3.87 16.88 -29.73
C GLU A 405 2.93 15.78 -30.22
N LEU A 406 2.71 14.74 -29.42
CA LEU A 406 1.73 13.67 -29.66
C LEU A 406 0.32 14.02 -29.14
N ASN A 407 0.10 15.29 -28.74
CA ASN A 407 -1.15 15.79 -28.19
C ASN A 407 -1.58 15.11 -26.88
N ILE A 408 -0.62 14.67 -26.07
CA ILE A 408 -0.83 14.11 -24.74
C ILE A 408 -0.34 15.14 -23.72
N ASN A 409 -1.29 15.91 -23.19
CA ASN A 409 -1.02 17.05 -22.32
C ASN A 409 -2.14 17.28 -21.30
N GLU A 410 -2.01 18.31 -20.47
CA GLU A 410 -2.96 18.53 -19.37
C GLU A 410 -4.41 18.73 -19.83
N SER A 411 -4.62 19.39 -20.97
CA SER A 411 -5.96 19.64 -21.51
C SER A 411 -6.65 18.39 -22.07
N THR A 412 -5.87 17.46 -22.64
CA THR A 412 -6.39 16.21 -23.22
C THR A 412 -6.55 15.13 -22.16
N VAL A 413 -5.64 15.04 -21.19
CA VAL A 413 -5.73 14.08 -20.07
C VAL A 413 -6.81 14.47 -19.07
N PHE A 414 -7.06 15.77 -18.89
CA PHE A 414 -8.10 16.29 -18.02
C PHE A 414 -9.03 17.24 -18.80
N PRO A 415 -10.12 16.72 -19.40
CA PRO A 415 -10.98 17.45 -20.33
C PRO A 415 -11.93 18.44 -19.63
N TYR A 416 -11.51 19.01 -18.50
CA TYR A 416 -12.25 20.06 -17.79
C TYR A 416 -11.83 21.41 -18.32
N ILE A 417 -12.79 22.33 -18.41
CA ILE A 417 -12.56 23.66 -18.96
C ILE A 417 -11.46 24.41 -18.19
N GLU A 418 -11.35 24.19 -16.87
CA GLU A 418 -10.30 24.85 -16.07
C GLU A 418 -8.90 24.36 -16.46
N ASN A 419 -8.74 23.07 -16.75
CA ASN A 419 -7.44 22.51 -17.14
C ASN A 419 -7.06 22.93 -18.56
N SER A 420 -8.03 22.97 -19.48
CA SER A 420 -7.83 23.53 -20.81
C SER A 420 -7.42 24.99 -20.76
N ALA A 421 -8.08 25.81 -19.94
CA ALA A 421 -7.73 27.22 -19.77
C ALA A 421 -6.33 27.40 -19.17
N LYS A 422 -5.97 26.64 -18.13
CA LYS A 422 -4.62 26.66 -17.53
C LYS A 422 -3.54 26.27 -18.54
N TYR A 423 -3.76 25.21 -19.30
CA TYR A 423 -2.82 24.76 -20.33
C TYR A 423 -2.65 25.80 -21.44
N ILE A 424 -3.75 26.35 -21.97
CA ILE A 424 -3.70 27.41 -22.99
C ILE A 424 -2.92 28.62 -22.46
N ALA A 425 -3.24 29.09 -21.25
CA ALA A 425 -2.54 30.22 -20.64
C ALA A 425 -1.03 29.95 -20.56
N GLN A 426 -0.61 28.79 -20.04
CA GLN A 426 0.81 28.41 -19.96
C GLN A 426 1.48 28.33 -21.33
N LYS A 427 0.81 27.77 -22.34
CA LYS A 427 1.34 27.64 -23.71
C LYS A 427 1.64 28.99 -24.36
N PHE A 428 0.85 30.02 -24.04
CA PHE A 428 0.99 31.37 -24.56
C PHE A 428 1.63 32.36 -23.58
N THR A 429 2.06 31.91 -22.39
CA THR A 429 2.84 32.73 -21.46
C THR A 429 4.26 32.84 -22.01
N PHE A 430 4.70 34.08 -22.27
CA PHE A 430 5.99 34.50 -22.87
C PHE A 430 7.09 33.42 -22.95
N LYS A 431 7.37 32.95 -24.17
CA LYS A 431 8.70 32.45 -24.52
C LYS A 431 9.56 33.69 -24.81
N GLU A 432 10.51 34.02 -23.95
CA GLU A 432 11.60 34.91 -24.36
C GLU A 432 12.25 34.30 -25.61
N ALA A 433 12.32 35.10 -26.67
CA ALA A 433 12.84 34.73 -27.98
C ALA A 433 14.36 34.55 -27.96
#